data_AF-A0A848AYH4-F1
#
_entry.id   AF-A0A848AYH4-F1
#
_cell.length_a   1.000
_cell.length_b   1.000
_cell.length_c   1.000
_cell.angle_alpha   90.00
_cell.angle_beta   90.00
_cell.angle_gamma   90.00
#
_symmetry.space_group_name_H-M   'P 1'
#
loop_
_entity.id
_entity.type
_entity.pdbx_description
1 polymer ?
#
loop_
_entity_poly.entity_id
_entity_poly.type
_entity_poly.pdbx_seq_one_letter_code
_entity_poly.pdbx_strand_id
1 'polypeptide(L)'
;MAKFLPKLLQTHVRITGYGGKAFNCPLLPVSAKAVMDECAHNLEKAATPAEIEREKARLVELIRTVMPEPYSANLDRLPLELVTELVAYLMYGDGDDEPLPEGGPENPPVPAAAPAGSTTIS
;
A
#
# COMPACT_ATOMS: atom_id res chain seq x y z
N MET A 1 -23.84 4.48 -15.20
CA MET A 1 -22.40 4.21 -15.39
C MET A 1 -21.51 5.33 -14.85
N ALA A 2 -21.79 6.61 -15.13
CA ALA A 2 -20.96 7.73 -14.67
C ALA A 2 -20.70 7.76 -13.14
N LYS A 3 -21.67 7.31 -12.32
CA LYS A 3 -21.51 7.22 -10.84
C LYS A 3 -20.43 6.22 -10.38
N PHE A 4 -20.17 5.16 -11.15
CA PHE A 4 -19.25 4.08 -10.75
C PHE A 4 -17.89 4.18 -11.43
N LEU A 5 -17.79 4.95 -12.52
CA LEU A 5 -16.56 5.13 -13.29
C LEU A 5 -15.39 5.64 -12.43
N PRO A 6 -15.56 6.59 -11.48
CA PRO A 6 -14.47 7.02 -10.61
C PRO A 6 -13.90 5.87 -9.76
N LYS A 7 -14.77 5.02 -9.21
CA LYS A 7 -14.35 3.84 -8.42
C LYS A 7 -13.63 2.80 -9.30
N LEU A 8 -14.07 2.61 -10.54
CA LEU A 8 -13.41 1.71 -11.50
C LEU A 8 -12.04 2.21 -11.96
N LEU A 9 -11.80 3.54 -11.90
CA LEU A 9 -10.54 4.18 -12.27
C LEU A 9 -9.68 4.53 -11.06
N GLN A 10 -10.13 4.19 -9.85
CA GLN A 10 -9.42 4.50 -8.62
C GLN A 10 -8.10 3.73 -8.60
N THR A 11 -7.01 4.46 -8.40
CA THR A 11 -5.65 3.92 -8.30
C THR A 11 -5.05 4.17 -6.91
N HIS A 12 -5.74 4.93 -6.06
CA HIS A 12 -5.28 5.33 -4.74
C HIS A 12 -6.43 5.27 -3.73
N VAL A 13 -6.11 4.97 -2.48
CA VAL A 13 -7.01 5.06 -1.33
C VAL A 13 -6.54 6.16 -0.39
N ARG A 14 -7.49 6.87 0.22
CA ARG A 14 -7.17 7.80 1.30
C ARG A 14 -7.01 7.06 2.62
N ILE A 15 -5.81 7.11 3.20
CA ILE A 15 -5.53 6.58 4.54
C ILE A 15 -5.51 7.74 5.54
N THR A 16 -6.34 7.64 6.57
CA THR A 16 -6.39 8.62 7.67
C THR A 16 -5.52 8.14 8.83
N GLY A 17 -4.46 8.88 9.12
CA GLY A 17 -3.58 8.66 10.26
C GLY A 17 -4.06 9.33 11.55
N TYR A 18 -3.32 9.08 12.63
CA TYR A 18 -3.57 9.71 13.93
C TYR A 18 -3.35 11.23 13.85
N GLY A 19 -4.25 12.00 14.46
CA GLY A 19 -4.21 13.46 14.43
C GLY A 19 -4.94 14.11 13.25
N GLY A 20 -5.76 13.33 12.51
CA GLY A 20 -6.62 13.84 11.44
C GLY A 20 -5.93 14.05 10.10
N LYS A 21 -4.63 13.74 10.01
CA LYS A 21 -3.86 13.81 8.76
C LYS A 21 -4.24 12.66 7.85
N ALA A 22 -4.52 12.93 6.59
CA ALA A 22 -4.76 11.91 5.58
C ALA A 22 -3.72 11.98 4.46
N PHE A 23 -3.47 10.83 3.81
CA PHE A 23 -2.62 10.76 2.63
C PHE A 23 -3.22 9.81 1.59
N ASN A 24 -2.87 10.03 0.33
CA ASN A 24 -3.22 9.11 -0.74
C ASN A 24 -2.16 8.01 -0.83
N CYS A 25 -2.57 6.77 -0.66
CA CYS A 25 -1.74 5.59 -0.85
C CYS A 25 -2.13 4.89 -2.16
N PRO A 26 -1.20 4.58 -3.06
CA PRO A 26 -1.48 3.75 -4.22
C PRO A 26 -2.09 2.40 -3.82
N LEU A 27 -3.05 1.94 -4.61
CA LEU A 27 -3.57 0.58 -4.51
C LEU A 27 -2.49 -0.41 -4.98
N LEU A 28 -2.50 -1.60 -4.38
CA LEU A 28 -1.70 -2.72 -4.84
C LEU A 28 -2.13 -3.15 -6.24
N PRO A 29 -1.17 -3.51 -7.12
CA PRO A 29 -1.49 -4.04 -8.43
C PRO A 29 -2.20 -5.38 -8.33
N VAL A 30 -3.00 -5.76 -9.33
CA VAL A 30 -3.70 -7.06 -9.38
C VAL A 30 -2.74 -8.25 -9.24
N SER A 31 -1.47 -8.10 -9.67
CA SER A 31 -0.43 -9.11 -9.49
C SER A 31 -0.11 -9.43 -8.03
N ALA A 32 -0.38 -8.50 -7.09
CA ALA A 32 -0.24 -8.72 -5.66
C ALA A 32 -1.12 -9.88 -5.15
N LYS A 33 -2.21 -10.21 -5.86
CA LYS A 33 -3.08 -11.34 -5.52
C LYS A 33 -2.33 -12.66 -5.44
N ALA A 34 -1.38 -12.91 -6.36
CA ALA A 34 -0.62 -14.16 -6.35
C ALA A 34 0.21 -14.30 -5.07
N VAL A 35 0.82 -13.20 -4.61
CA VAL A 35 1.58 -13.15 -3.35
C VAL A 35 0.65 -13.36 -2.16
N MET A 36 -0.53 -12.73 -2.16
CA MET A 36 -1.54 -12.93 -1.12
C MET A 36 -1.97 -14.39 -0.99
N ASP A 37 -2.32 -15.01 -2.12
CA ASP A 37 -2.80 -16.40 -2.17
C ASP A 37 -1.72 -17.36 -1.65
N GLU A 38 -0.45 -17.12 -2.01
CA GLU A 38 0.67 -17.91 -1.52
C GLU A 38 0.90 -17.72 -0.02
N CYS A 39 0.90 -16.48 0.48
CA CYS A 39 1.03 -16.19 1.91
C CYS A 39 -0.11 -16.81 2.71
N ALA A 40 -1.36 -16.74 2.22
CA ALA A 40 -2.51 -17.35 2.86
C ALA A 40 -2.35 -18.88 2.94
N HIS A 41 -1.97 -19.52 1.83
CA HIS A 41 -1.70 -20.95 1.79
C HIS A 41 -0.60 -21.40 2.75
N ASN A 42 0.46 -20.60 2.89
CA ASN A 42 1.56 -20.90 3.81
C ASN A 42 1.16 -20.67 5.27
N LEU A 43 0.38 -19.63 5.56
CA LEU A 43 -0.15 -19.34 6.90
C LEU A 43 -1.09 -20.45 7.40
N GLU A 44 -1.92 -21.03 6.52
CA GLU A 44 -2.76 -22.19 6.86
C GLU A 44 -1.95 -23.41 7.33
N LYS A 45 -0.70 -23.51 6.88
CA LYS A 45 0.22 -24.63 7.17
C LYS A 45 1.28 -24.30 8.21
N ALA A 46 1.36 -23.05 8.66
CA ALA A 46 2.39 -22.61 9.57
C ALA A 46 2.23 -23.31 10.93
N ALA A 47 3.27 -24.02 11.36
CA ALA A 47 3.29 -24.76 12.63
C ALA A 47 4.12 -24.04 13.69
N THR A 48 4.90 -23.03 13.29
CA THR A 48 5.83 -22.32 14.17
C THR A 48 5.67 -20.80 14.09
N PRO A 49 5.96 -20.06 15.17
CA PRO A 49 5.98 -18.60 15.13
C PRO A 49 6.92 -18.03 14.06
N ALA A 50 8.04 -18.71 13.78
CA ALA A 50 9.00 -18.28 12.77
C ALA A 50 8.42 -18.32 11.34
N GLU A 51 7.58 -19.31 11.02
CA GLU A 51 6.89 -19.39 9.74
C GLU A 51 5.82 -18.30 9.60
N ILE A 52 5.10 -18.02 10.68
CA ILE A 52 4.11 -16.93 10.73
C ILE A 52 4.80 -15.58 10.50
N GLU A 53 5.89 -15.30 11.21
CA GLU A 53 6.65 -14.04 11.03
C GLU A 53 7.29 -13.94 9.63
N ARG A 54 7.66 -15.06 9.00
CA ARG A 54 8.16 -15.06 7.62
C ARG A 54 7.07 -14.60 6.64
N GLU A 55 5.87 -15.17 6.71
CA GLU A 55 4.79 -14.75 5.81
C GLU A 55 4.31 -13.33 6.13
N LYS A 56 4.29 -12.92 7.42
CA LYS A 56 4.06 -11.53 7.82
C LYS A 56 5.06 -10.58 7.15
N ALA A 57 6.35 -10.91 7.18
CA ALA A 57 7.39 -10.09 6.54
C ALA A 57 7.17 -9.97 5.03
N ARG A 58 6.74 -11.04 4.35
CA ARG A 58 6.39 -10.98 2.91
C ARG A 58 5.20 -10.05 2.63
N LEU A 59 4.18 -10.07 3.48
CA LEU A 59 3.04 -9.16 3.37
C LEU A 59 3.43 -7.70 3.65
N VAL A 60 4.32 -7.47 4.62
CA VAL A 60 4.89 -6.14 4.89
C VAL A 60 5.68 -5.62 3.68
N GLU A 61 6.53 -6.45 3.08
CA GLU A 61 7.25 -6.09 1.85
C GLU A 61 6.29 -5.77 0.70
N LEU A 62 5.18 -6.49 0.59
CA LEU A 62 4.15 -6.18 -0.39
C LEU A 62 3.55 -4.78 -0.16
N ILE A 63 3.21 -4.43 1.08
CA ILE A 63 2.71 -3.09 1.44
C ILE A 63 3.75 -2.01 1.08
N ARG A 64 5.03 -2.25 1.37
CA ARG A 64 6.12 -1.30 1.07
C ARG A 64 6.26 -0.96 -0.41
N THR A 65 5.75 -1.79 -1.32
CA THR A 65 5.77 -1.48 -2.76
C THR A 65 4.90 -0.28 -3.15
N VAL A 66 3.91 0.06 -2.32
CA VAL A 66 2.97 1.15 -2.58
C VAL A 66 2.94 2.20 -1.47
N MET A 67 3.24 1.83 -0.22
CA MET A 67 3.18 2.73 0.92
C MET A 67 4.22 3.87 0.81
N PRO A 68 3.81 5.14 0.78
CA PRO A 68 4.74 6.26 0.75
C PRO A 68 5.55 6.38 2.04
N GLU A 69 6.80 6.83 1.93
CA GLU A 69 7.55 7.35 3.07
C GLU A 69 6.87 8.63 3.61
N PRO A 70 6.76 8.84 4.93
CA PRO A 70 7.37 8.08 6.03
C PRO A 70 6.49 6.96 6.63
N TYR A 71 5.35 6.63 5.99
CA TYR A 71 4.32 5.77 6.59
C TYR A 71 4.68 4.28 6.61
N SER A 72 5.71 3.87 5.88
CA SER A 72 6.25 2.50 5.80
C SER A 72 7.15 2.10 6.99
N ALA A 73 7.71 3.07 7.72
CA ALA A 73 8.83 2.85 8.65
C ALA A 73 8.51 1.93 9.84
N ASN A 74 7.24 1.86 10.24
CA ASN A 74 6.81 1.09 11.42
C ASN A 74 5.98 -0.16 11.09
N LEU A 75 5.87 -0.55 9.81
CA LEU A 75 5.02 -1.67 9.39
C LEU A 75 5.43 -3.00 10.03
N ASP A 76 6.72 -3.25 10.29
CA ASP A 76 7.19 -4.50 10.90
C ASP A 76 6.65 -4.72 12.33
N ARG A 77 6.23 -3.64 13.00
CA ARG A 77 5.67 -3.67 14.36
C ARG A 77 4.21 -4.06 14.39
N LEU A 78 3.54 -4.05 13.23
CA LEU A 78 2.13 -4.41 13.17
C LEU A 78 1.96 -5.91 13.43
N PRO A 79 0.94 -6.31 14.21
CA PRO A 79 0.55 -7.70 14.33
C PRO A 79 0.01 -8.20 12.98
N LEU A 80 0.08 -9.51 12.76
CA LEU A 80 -0.28 -10.11 11.47
C LEU A 80 -1.70 -9.74 11.03
N GLU A 81 -2.67 -9.69 11.96
CA GLU A 81 -4.05 -9.35 11.66
C GLU A 81 -4.15 -7.98 10.99
N LEU A 82 -3.49 -6.96 11.56
CA LEU A 82 -3.48 -5.61 11.00
C LEU A 82 -2.71 -5.53 9.68
N VAL A 83 -1.65 -6.33 9.52
CA VAL A 83 -0.95 -6.44 8.23
C VAL A 83 -1.89 -7.00 7.17
N THR A 84 -2.62 -8.08 7.47
CA THR A 84 -3.57 -8.68 6.51
C THR A 84 -4.73 -7.75 6.16
N GLU A 85 -5.28 -7.03 7.14
CA GLU A 85 -6.31 -6.01 6.91
C GLU A 85 -5.80 -4.89 6.01
N LEU A 86 -4.58 -4.40 6.26
CA LEU A 86 -3.98 -3.33 5.46
C LEU A 86 -3.73 -3.78 4.02
N VAL A 87 -3.23 -5.01 3.79
CA VAL A 87 -3.07 -5.52 2.42
C VAL A 87 -4.43 -5.62 1.72
N ALA A 88 -5.46 -6.14 2.39
CA ALA A 88 -6.80 -6.21 1.82
C ALA A 88 -7.36 -4.83 1.47
N TYR A 89 -7.18 -3.85 2.36
CA TYR A 89 -7.57 -2.47 2.14
C TYR A 89 -6.83 -1.85 0.94
N LEU A 90 -5.52 -2.10 0.81
CA LEU A 90 -4.74 -1.62 -0.33
C LEU A 90 -5.05 -2.36 -1.63
N MET A 91 -5.67 -3.54 -1.60
CA MET A 91 -6.09 -4.25 -2.81
C MET A 91 -7.47 -3.81 -3.31
N TYR A 92 -8.41 -3.57 -2.39
CA TYR A 92 -9.82 -3.43 -2.75
C TYR A 92 -10.42 -2.07 -2.39
N GLY A 93 -9.77 -1.33 -1.51
CA GLY A 93 -10.33 -0.13 -0.91
C GLY A 93 -11.55 -0.42 -0.03
N ASP A 94 -12.28 0.65 0.31
CA ASP A 94 -13.59 0.62 1.00
C ASP A 94 -14.53 1.69 0.40
N GLY A 95 -15.79 1.76 0.83
CA GLY A 95 -16.80 2.67 0.28
C GLY A 95 -16.48 4.16 0.40
N ASP A 96 -15.73 4.57 1.44
CA ASP A 96 -15.49 5.97 1.83
C ASP A 96 -14.02 6.44 1.65
N ASP A 97 -13.26 5.72 0.83
CA ASP A 97 -11.81 5.89 0.65
C ASP A 97 -11.40 6.83 -0.49
N GLU A 98 -12.32 7.69 -0.96
CA GLU A 98 -12.07 8.57 -2.10
C GLU A 98 -10.77 9.35 -1.92
N PRO A 99 -9.87 9.32 -2.92
CA PRO A 99 -8.57 9.97 -2.81
C PRO A 99 -8.74 11.48 -2.59
N LEU A 100 -7.83 12.05 -1.80
CA LEU A 100 -7.73 13.50 -1.65
C LEU A 100 -7.51 14.16 -3.02
N PRO A 101 -8.15 15.29 -3.32
CA PRO A 101 -7.90 16.03 -4.55
C PRO A 101 -6.42 16.42 -4.64
N GLU A 102 -5.84 16.30 -5.84
CA GLU A 102 -4.47 16.73 -6.10
C GLU A 102 -4.33 18.24 -5.77
N GLY A 103 -3.34 18.60 -4.94
CA GLY A 103 -3.11 19.98 -4.49
C GLY A 103 -3.81 20.41 -3.19
N GLY A 104 -4.50 19.50 -2.48
CA GLY A 104 -5.02 19.76 -1.13
C GLY A 104 -3.92 19.89 -0.06
N PRO A 105 -4.22 20.52 1.10
CA PRO A 105 -3.23 20.97 2.10
C PRO A 105 -2.41 19.86 2.80
N GLU A 106 -2.64 18.58 2.49
CA GLU A 106 -1.98 17.44 3.13
C GLU A 106 -1.24 16.50 2.18
N ASN A 107 -1.12 16.81 0.89
CA ASN A 107 -0.23 16.04 0.04
C ASN A 107 1.23 16.41 0.37
N PRO A 108 2.05 15.51 0.97
CA PRO A 108 3.49 15.70 0.86
C PRO A 108 3.82 15.76 -0.64
N PRO A 109 4.68 16.69 -1.07
CA PRO A 109 4.96 16.87 -2.49
C PRO A 109 5.45 15.55 -3.06
N VAL A 110 4.74 15.03 -4.06
CA VAL A 110 5.21 13.92 -4.88
C VAL A 110 6.53 14.40 -5.49
N PRO A 111 7.69 13.78 -5.21
CA PRO A 111 8.90 14.12 -5.94
C PRO A 111 8.64 13.77 -7.40
N ALA A 112 8.72 14.79 -8.27
CA ALA A 112 8.58 14.61 -9.70
C ALA A 112 9.69 13.67 -10.19
N ALA A 113 9.33 12.45 -10.56
CA ALA A 113 10.23 11.61 -11.34
C ALA A 113 10.22 12.13 -12.79
N ALA A 114 11.34 12.68 -13.24
CA ALA A 114 11.69 12.68 -14.65
C ALA A 114 13.17 12.27 -14.82
N PRO A 115 13.46 11.35 -15.75
CA PRO A 115 14.80 10.86 -16.01
C PRO A 115 15.54 11.72 -17.06
N ALA A 116 16.81 11.37 -17.24
CA ALA A 116 17.71 11.68 -18.36
C ALA A 116 18.61 12.92 -18.22
N GLY A 117 19.92 12.65 -18.35
CA GLY A 117 20.95 13.66 -18.52
C GLY A 117 22.35 13.09 -18.35
N SER A 118 22.78 12.22 -19.26
CA SER A 118 24.21 11.92 -19.45
C SER A 118 24.97 13.22 -19.70
N THR A 119 26.04 13.49 -18.97
CA THR A 119 27.10 14.41 -19.40
C THR A 119 28.44 13.90 -18.88
N THR A 120 29.13 13.19 -19.76
CA THR A 120 30.61 13.11 -19.82
C THR A 120 31.21 14.51 -19.99
N ILE A 121 32.52 14.63 -19.74
CA ILE A 121 33.50 15.71 -20.09
C ILE A 121 33.94 16.44 -18.80
N SER A 122 35.21 16.50 -18.39
CA SER A 122 36.51 16.05 -18.92
C SER A 122 37.46 15.80 -17.75
#